data_AF-A0A663N1U8-F1
#
_entry.id   AF-A0A663N1U8-F1
#
_cell.length_a   1.000
_cell.length_b   1.000
_cell.length_c   1.000
_cell.angle_alpha   90.00
_cell.angle_beta   90.00
_cell.angle_gamma   90.00
#
_symmetry.space_group_name_H-M   'P 1'
#
loop_
_entity.id
_entity.type
_entity.pdbx_description
1 polymer ?
#
loop_
_entity_poly.entity_id
_entity_poly.type
_entity_poly.pdbx_seq_one_letter_code
_entity_poly.pdbx_strand_id
1 'polypeptide(L)'
;MNQPLTLSTLRWSSIFLSYLRKGSMGQTTSDKDFSLSTDNEIVSSLPLQMSLYFNVYFFPFWWLSTVIMLHLKYPVLSDYYKFILVTVMILASLIEVIRLYLGYMGNLQEKVPELAGFWLLSLLLQLPTILFLLFNEGLKIQPLERAVHIIFALFLTFQVIAAFVTLKRMVNKLATHFHLNEFDQLEEHPVPNFYSLGKEERAVSMAGRGSHAALGIPY
;
A
#
# COMPACT_ATOMS: atom_id res chain seq x y z
N MET A 1 -28.85 -50.47 -45.36
CA MET A 1 -29.57 -49.82 -44.26
C MET A 1 -28.87 -50.21 -42.96
N ASN A 2 -28.41 -49.21 -42.21
CA ASN A 2 -27.99 -49.23 -40.79
C ASN A 2 -26.57 -49.69 -40.40
N GLN A 3 -25.85 -48.71 -39.84
CA GLN A 3 -24.54 -48.74 -39.17
C GLN A 3 -24.55 -49.52 -37.84
N PRO A 4 -23.36 -49.80 -37.26
CA PRO A 4 -23.18 -49.56 -35.83
C PRO A 4 -22.03 -48.56 -35.57
N LEU A 5 -22.40 -47.29 -35.42
CA LEU A 5 -21.58 -46.22 -34.83
C LEU A 5 -21.80 -46.23 -33.31
N THR A 6 -21.05 -47.03 -32.55
CA THR A 6 -21.20 -47.05 -31.08
C THR A 6 -19.90 -46.98 -30.28
N LEU A 7 -18.74 -47.33 -30.84
CA LEU A 7 -17.46 -47.24 -30.10
C LEU A 7 -16.75 -45.88 -30.26
N SER A 8 -16.90 -45.22 -31.41
CA SER A 8 -16.25 -43.93 -31.65
C SER A 8 -16.89 -42.81 -30.82
N THR A 9 -18.21 -42.77 -30.74
CA THR A 9 -18.99 -41.75 -30.01
C THR A 9 -18.69 -41.73 -28.50
N LEU A 10 -18.49 -42.90 -27.88
CA LEU A 10 -18.15 -43.00 -26.45
C LEU A 10 -16.73 -42.49 -26.15
N ARG A 11 -15.77 -42.72 -27.05
CA ARG A 11 -14.39 -42.25 -26.88
C ARG A 11 -14.27 -40.72 -27.04
N TRP A 12 -15.10 -40.14 -27.91
CA TRP A 12 -15.16 -38.68 -28.05
C TRP A 12 -15.86 -38.00 -26.86
N SER A 13 -16.84 -38.66 -26.24
CA SER A 13 -17.50 -38.17 -25.02
C SER A 13 -16.54 -38.02 -23.84
N SER A 14 -15.69 -39.01 -23.57
CA SER A 14 -14.74 -38.95 -22.45
C SER A 14 -13.64 -37.92 -22.69
N ILE A 15 -13.16 -37.75 -23.92
CA ILE A 15 -12.20 -36.71 -24.29
C ILE A 15 -12.86 -35.32 -24.19
N PHE A 16 -14.09 -35.17 -24.66
CA PHE A 16 -14.84 -33.92 -24.59
C PHE A 16 -15.16 -33.51 -23.14
N LEU A 17 -15.54 -34.46 -22.29
CA LEU A 17 -15.71 -34.25 -20.84
C LEU A 17 -14.38 -33.94 -20.14
N SER A 18 -13.26 -34.47 -20.64
CA SER A 18 -11.92 -34.12 -20.15
C SER A 18 -11.54 -32.69 -20.52
N TYR A 19 -11.90 -32.23 -21.72
CA TYR A 19 -11.73 -30.84 -22.16
C TYR A 19 -12.62 -29.87 -21.37
N LEU A 20 -13.90 -30.21 -21.13
CA LEU A 20 -14.81 -29.39 -20.32
C LEU A 20 -14.36 -29.28 -18.86
N ARG A 21 -13.89 -30.39 -18.27
CA ARG A 21 -13.34 -30.40 -16.91
C ARG A 21 -12.02 -29.64 -16.79
N LYS A 22 -11.20 -29.63 -17.84
CA LYS A 22 -9.94 -28.86 -17.90
C LYS A 22 -10.17 -27.36 -18.15
N GLY A 23 -11.26 -26.99 -18.83
CA GLY A 23 -11.71 -25.60 -18.99
C GLY A 23 -12.29 -24.99 -17.71
N SER A 24 -12.99 -25.78 -16.88
CA SER A 24 -13.59 -25.29 -15.63
C SER A 24 -12.59 -25.14 -14.47
N MET A 25 -11.42 -25.79 -14.54
CA MET A 25 -10.40 -25.76 -13.48
C MET A 25 -9.28 -24.72 -13.74
N GLY A 26 -9.29 -24.05 -14.89
CA GLY A 26 -8.25 -23.09 -15.31
C GLY A 26 -8.61 -21.61 -15.14
N GLN A 27 -9.85 -21.30 -14.76
CA GLN A 27 -10.32 -19.90 -14.68
C GLN A 27 -10.18 -19.28 -13.29
N THR A 28 -9.98 -20.08 -12.23
CA THR A 28 -9.96 -19.58 -10.84
C THR A 28 -8.57 -19.19 -10.34
N THR A 29 -7.51 -19.67 -10.98
CA THR A 29 -6.12 -19.26 -10.72
C THR A 29 -5.72 -18.07 -11.58
N SER A 30 -6.10 -18.03 -12.87
CA SER A 30 -5.71 -16.93 -13.76
C SER A 30 -6.31 -15.58 -13.35
N ASP A 31 -7.57 -15.53 -12.86
CA ASP A 31 -8.17 -14.27 -12.38
C ASP A 31 -7.58 -13.81 -11.04
N LYS A 32 -7.15 -14.76 -10.19
CA LYS A 32 -6.47 -14.47 -8.92
C LYS A 32 -5.02 -14.05 -9.14
N ASP A 33 -4.33 -14.67 -10.08
CA ASP A 33 -2.95 -14.35 -10.44
C ASP A 33 -2.87 -13.04 -11.23
N PHE A 34 -3.89 -12.71 -12.05
CA PHE A 34 -4.01 -11.42 -12.74
C PHE A 34 -4.38 -10.27 -11.78
N SER A 35 -5.22 -10.53 -10.77
CA SER A 35 -5.50 -9.55 -9.71
C SER A 35 -4.32 -9.38 -8.75
N LEU A 36 -3.61 -10.46 -8.40
CA LEU A 36 -2.40 -10.41 -7.57
C LEU A 36 -1.21 -9.73 -8.26
N SER A 37 -1.04 -9.90 -9.58
CA SER A 37 0.00 -9.19 -10.34
C SER A 37 -0.32 -7.69 -10.49
N THR A 38 -1.60 -7.32 -10.59
CA THR A 38 -2.03 -5.92 -10.56
C THR A 38 -1.81 -5.28 -9.16
N ASP A 39 -1.90 -6.05 -8.08
CA ASP A 39 -1.65 -5.56 -6.71
C ASP A 39 -0.15 -5.48 -6.34
N ASN A 40 0.70 -6.24 -7.05
CA ASN A 40 2.14 -6.29 -6.83
C ASN A 40 2.95 -5.37 -7.75
N GLU A 41 2.39 -4.87 -8.86
CA GLU A 41 3.11 -3.96 -9.78
C GLU A 41 2.86 -2.46 -9.49
N ILE A 42 1.95 -2.13 -8.56
CA ILE A 42 1.77 -0.74 -8.10
C ILE A 42 2.69 -0.50 -6.90
N VAL A 43 3.99 -0.58 -7.13
CA VAL A 43 5.05 -0.29 -6.14
C VAL A 43 5.20 1.23 -5.90
N SER A 44 4.45 2.05 -6.64
CA SER A 44 4.33 3.49 -6.37
C SER A 44 3.06 4.05 -7.00
N SER A 45 2.40 5.01 -6.33
CA SER A 45 1.26 5.69 -6.93
C SER A 45 1.76 6.67 -8.00
N LEU A 46 1.71 6.22 -9.26
CA LEU A 46 2.02 7.00 -10.46
C LEU A 46 1.39 8.41 -10.46
N PRO A 47 0.10 8.61 -10.10
CA PRO A 47 -0.48 9.96 -10.04
C PRO A 47 0.17 10.88 -8.99
N LEU A 48 0.56 10.35 -7.83
CA LEU A 48 1.24 11.14 -6.80
C LEU A 48 2.64 11.56 -7.26
N GLN A 49 3.38 10.64 -7.88
CA GLN A 49 4.70 10.92 -8.46
C GLN A 49 4.64 12.00 -9.54
N MET A 50 3.68 11.89 -10.47
CA MET A 50 3.51 12.90 -11.52
C MET A 50 3.17 14.26 -10.93
N SER A 51 2.31 14.32 -9.90
CA SER A 51 1.98 15.59 -9.23
C SER A 51 3.18 16.20 -8.47
N LEU A 52 3.97 15.37 -7.78
CA LEU A 52 5.19 15.81 -7.10
C LEU A 52 6.21 16.37 -8.10
N TYR A 53 6.39 15.71 -9.24
CA TYR A 53 7.27 16.17 -10.32
C TYR A 53 6.87 17.57 -10.80
N PHE A 54 5.59 17.79 -11.11
CA PHE A 54 5.12 19.13 -11.50
C PHE A 54 5.32 20.16 -10.39
N ASN A 55 5.14 19.78 -9.13
CA ASN A 55 5.31 20.67 -7.99
C ASN A 55 6.77 21.14 -7.83
N VAL A 56 7.76 20.27 -8.08
CA VAL A 56 9.19 20.63 -8.04
C VAL A 56 9.51 21.78 -9.01
N TYR A 57 8.94 21.80 -10.22
CA TYR A 57 9.15 22.89 -11.18
C TYR A 57 8.29 24.11 -10.88
N PHE A 58 7.08 23.90 -10.34
CA PHE A 58 6.19 24.98 -9.98
C PHE A 58 6.69 25.76 -8.76
N PHE A 59 7.35 25.11 -7.81
CA PHE A 59 7.86 25.72 -6.58
C PHE A 59 8.79 26.93 -6.79
N PRO A 60 9.87 26.87 -7.59
CA PRO A 60 10.71 28.05 -7.83
C PRO A 60 9.96 29.19 -8.51
N PHE A 61 8.99 28.87 -9.39
CA PHE A 61 8.13 29.87 -10.02
C PHE A 61 7.20 30.54 -8.99
N TRP A 62 6.56 29.75 -8.14
CA TRP A 62 5.74 30.24 -7.03
C TRP A 62 6.54 31.15 -6.10
N TRP A 63 7.73 30.70 -5.70
CA TRP A 63 8.62 31.46 -4.81
C TRP A 63 9.04 32.80 -5.42
N LEU A 64 9.48 32.79 -6.69
CA LEU A 64 9.86 34.01 -7.40
C LEU A 64 8.68 34.98 -7.53
N SER A 65 7.49 34.47 -7.86
CA SER A 65 6.26 35.26 -7.92
C SER A 65 5.96 35.92 -6.58
N THR A 66 6.07 35.18 -5.47
CA THR A 66 5.85 35.74 -4.11
C THR A 66 6.89 36.79 -3.76
N VAL A 67 8.17 36.61 -4.10
CA VAL A 67 9.23 37.61 -3.87
C VAL A 67 9.00 38.90 -4.66
N ILE A 68 8.63 38.79 -5.93
CA ILE A 68 8.32 39.94 -6.79
C ILE A 68 7.11 40.69 -6.24
N MET A 69 6.03 39.97 -5.91
CA MET A 69 4.82 40.56 -5.33
C MET A 69 5.09 41.26 -4.01
N LEU A 70 5.92 40.65 -3.16
CA LEU A 70 6.36 41.25 -1.91
C LEU A 70 7.13 42.55 -2.15
N HIS A 71 8.05 42.58 -3.12
CA HIS A 71 8.79 43.79 -3.49
C HIS A 71 7.86 44.92 -3.96
N LEU A 72 6.89 44.61 -4.82
CA LEU A 72 5.96 45.60 -5.36
C LEU A 72 5.10 46.25 -4.28
N LYS A 73 4.67 45.49 -3.27
CA LYS A 73 3.84 46.00 -2.17
C LYS A 73 4.63 46.41 -0.92
N TYR A 74 5.95 46.19 -0.91
CA TYR A 74 6.84 46.49 0.22
C TYR A 74 6.69 47.91 0.80
N PRO A 75 6.51 48.98 -0.02
CA PRO A 75 6.34 50.34 0.51
C PRO A 75 4.99 50.59 1.20
N VAL A 76 3.96 49.82 0.83
CA VAL A 76 2.56 50.04 1.21
C VAL A 76 2.13 49.15 2.38
N LEU A 77 2.93 48.13 2.68
CA LEU A 77 2.66 47.16 3.74
C LEU A 77 3.19 47.64 5.09
N SER A 78 2.50 47.26 6.18
CA SER A 78 2.97 47.56 7.53
C SER A 78 4.19 46.70 7.89
N ASP A 79 5.08 47.21 8.74
CA ASP A 79 6.36 46.56 9.05
C ASP A 79 6.22 45.18 9.69
N TYR A 80 5.20 44.97 10.54
CA TYR A 80 4.95 43.66 11.12
C TYR A 80 4.56 42.61 10.06
N TYR A 81 3.76 42.98 9.06
CA TYR A 81 3.41 42.08 7.96
C TYR A 81 4.59 41.74 7.07
N LYS A 82 5.53 42.68 6.86
CA LYS A 82 6.78 42.41 6.13
C LYS A 82 7.57 41.29 6.81
N PHE A 83 7.77 41.40 8.12
CA PHE A 83 8.49 40.39 8.90
C PHE A 83 7.80 39.03 8.86
N ILE A 84 6.47 39.01 9.04
CA ILE A 84 5.67 37.78 8.98
C ILE A 84 5.78 37.14 7.58
N LEU A 85 5.62 37.90 6.50
CA LEU A 85 5.70 37.37 5.13
C LEU A 85 7.07 36.80 4.80
N VAL A 86 8.16 37.49 5.18
CA VAL A 86 9.53 36.99 4.97
C VAL A 86 9.73 35.69 5.74
N THR A 87 9.30 35.64 7.00
CA THR A 87 9.40 34.44 7.84
C THR A 87 8.59 33.28 7.25
N VAL A 88 7.35 33.55 6.83
CA VAL A 88 6.48 32.55 6.20
C VAL A 88 7.06 32.07 4.87
N MET A 89 7.64 32.94 4.04
CA MET A 89 8.33 32.52 2.81
C MET A 89 9.47 31.55 3.10
N ILE A 90 10.35 31.86 4.07
CA ILE A 90 11.49 31.00 4.41
C ILE A 90 11.00 29.66 4.96
N LEU A 91 10.08 29.69 5.92
CA LEU A 91 9.52 28.47 6.52
C LEU A 91 8.80 27.62 5.47
N ALA A 92 7.94 28.23 4.65
CA ALA A 92 7.22 27.54 3.57
C ALA A 92 8.19 26.89 2.59
N SER A 93 9.29 27.56 2.23
CA SER A 93 10.32 26.98 1.36
C SER A 93 10.99 25.76 1.98
N LEU A 94 11.39 25.82 3.25
CA LEU A 94 12.03 24.70 3.93
C LEU A 94 11.07 23.51 4.08
N ILE A 95 9.83 23.78 4.52
CA ILE A 95 8.79 22.77 4.68
C ILE A 95 8.48 22.13 3.32
N GLU A 96 8.36 22.91 2.26
CA GLU A 96 8.08 22.41 0.91
C GLU A 96 9.17 21.45 0.43
N VAL A 97 10.45 21.80 0.60
CA VAL A 97 11.57 20.94 0.21
C VAL A 97 11.54 19.62 0.97
N ILE A 98 11.39 19.66 2.30
CA ILE A 98 11.30 18.45 3.14
C ILE A 98 10.08 17.61 2.73
N ARG A 99 8.95 18.26 2.50
CA ARG A 99 7.72 17.60 2.06
C ARG A 99 7.93 16.89 0.73
N LEU A 100 8.41 17.58 -0.31
CA LEU A 100 8.65 16.99 -1.62
C LEU A 100 9.62 15.80 -1.54
N TYR A 101 10.67 15.90 -0.72
CA TYR A 101 11.59 14.80 -0.46
C TYR A 101 10.89 13.58 0.16
N LEU A 102 10.13 13.78 1.24
CA LEU A 102 9.38 12.69 1.89
C LEU A 102 8.32 12.08 0.98
N GLY A 103 7.64 12.88 0.16
CA GLY A 103 6.65 12.41 -0.79
C GLY A 103 7.26 11.56 -1.90
N TYR A 104 8.39 12.00 -2.45
CA TYR A 104 9.14 11.23 -3.45
C TYR A 104 9.64 9.91 -2.85
N MET A 105 10.22 10.01 -1.65
CA MET A 105 10.88 8.89 -1.02
C MET A 105 9.92 7.85 -0.43
N GLY A 106 8.89 8.30 0.28
CA GLY A 106 7.83 7.44 0.80
C GLY A 106 7.02 6.75 -0.29
N ASN A 107 6.81 7.40 -1.45
CA ASN A 107 6.10 6.77 -2.56
C ASN A 107 6.96 5.75 -3.33
N LEU A 108 8.27 5.99 -3.52
CA LEU A 108 9.16 5.09 -4.26
C LEU A 108 9.64 3.89 -3.44
N GLN A 109 9.93 4.09 -2.16
CA GLN A 109 10.41 3.03 -1.27
C GLN A 109 9.28 2.34 -0.49
N GLU A 110 8.01 2.66 -0.82
CA GLU A 110 6.82 2.19 -0.11
C GLU A 110 6.86 2.35 1.42
N LYS A 111 7.58 3.36 1.90
CA LYS A 111 7.77 3.54 3.33
C LYS A 111 6.62 4.36 3.93
N VAL A 112 5.80 3.64 4.71
CA VAL A 112 4.67 4.19 5.47
C VAL A 112 5.05 5.42 6.32
N PRO A 113 6.15 5.42 7.11
CA PRO A 113 6.45 6.56 7.98
C PRO A 113 6.79 7.83 7.19
N GLU A 114 7.55 7.73 6.10
CA GLU A 114 7.94 8.85 5.25
C GLU A 114 6.72 9.44 4.53
N LEU A 115 5.84 8.59 4.00
CA LEU A 115 4.60 9.04 3.35
C LEU A 115 3.61 9.64 4.34
N ALA A 116 3.54 9.11 5.57
CA ALA A 116 2.77 9.71 6.65
C ALA A 116 3.33 11.10 7.02
N GLY A 117 4.67 11.25 7.05
CA GLY A 117 5.34 12.54 7.22
C GLY A 117 4.97 13.53 6.13
N PHE A 118 4.99 13.13 4.85
CA PHE A 118 4.51 13.94 3.74
C PHE A 118 3.07 14.42 3.94
N TRP A 119 2.17 13.49 4.28
CA TRP A 119 0.75 13.77 4.48
C TRP A 119 0.52 14.71 5.68
N LEU A 120 1.23 14.48 6.78
CA LEU A 120 1.18 15.30 7.98
C LEU A 120 1.70 16.72 7.71
N LEU A 121 2.87 16.87 7.07
CA LEU A 121 3.42 18.19 6.73
C LEU A 121 2.48 18.97 5.79
N SER A 122 1.84 18.27 4.85
CA SER A 122 0.86 18.85 3.94
C SER A 122 -0.34 19.44 4.68
N LEU A 123 -0.92 18.69 5.62
CA LEU A 123 -2.09 19.14 6.37
C LEU A 123 -1.75 20.12 7.49
N LEU A 124 -0.70 19.83 8.26
CA LEU A 124 -0.39 20.54 9.50
C LEU A 124 0.34 21.85 9.24
N LEU A 125 1.27 21.89 8.30
CA LEU A 125 2.10 23.07 8.05
C LEU A 125 1.70 23.78 6.76
N GLN A 126 1.46 23.04 5.68
CA GLN A 126 1.19 23.68 4.40
C GLN A 126 -0.23 24.27 4.31
N LEU A 127 -1.24 23.56 4.83
CA LEU A 127 -2.62 24.03 4.79
C LEU A 127 -2.80 25.35 5.55
N PRO A 128 -2.36 25.51 6.81
CA PRO A 128 -2.46 26.79 7.51
C PRO A 128 -1.67 27.91 6.83
N THR A 129 -0.51 27.58 6.26
CA THR A 129 0.30 28.54 5.50
C THR A 129 -0.47 29.05 4.28
N ILE A 130 -1.03 28.17 3.46
CA ILE A 130 -1.83 28.57 2.29
C ILE A 130 -3.05 29.37 2.70
N LEU A 131 -3.77 28.95 3.75
CA LEU A 131 -4.93 29.69 4.27
C LEU A 131 -4.53 31.09 4.72
N PHE A 132 -3.40 31.23 5.41
CA PHE A 132 -2.86 32.52 5.83
C PHE A 132 -2.57 33.42 4.62
N LEU A 133 -1.91 32.90 3.57
CA LEU A 133 -1.63 33.68 2.36
C LEU A 133 -2.90 34.01 1.54
N LEU A 134 -3.95 33.20 1.62
CA LEU A 134 -5.15 33.37 0.78
C LEU A 134 -6.23 34.26 1.41
N PHE A 135 -6.43 34.12 2.73
CA PHE A 135 -7.54 34.75 3.46
C PHE A 135 -7.13 35.99 4.27
N ASN A 136 -5.83 36.25 4.43
CA ASN A 136 -5.40 37.43 5.20
C ASN A 136 -5.52 38.71 4.36
N GLU A 137 -6.60 39.46 4.60
CA GLU A 137 -6.87 40.74 3.93
C GLU A 137 -5.80 41.81 4.20
N GLY A 138 -5.08 41.71 5.33
CA GLY A 138 -3.98 42.60 5.70
C GLY A 138 -2.78 42.53 4.75
N LEU A 139 -2.67 41.46 3.95
CA LEU A 139 -1.60 41.28 2.98
C LEU A 139 -1.83 42.04 1.65
N LYS A 140 -2.97 42.71 1.48
CA LYS A 140 -3.38 43.41 0.24
C LYS A 140 -3.10 42.54 -1.00
N ILE A 141 -3.64 41.31 -0.97
CA ILE A 141 -3.32 40.25 -1.93
C ILE A 141 -3.72 40.67 -3.33
N GLN A 142 -2.75 40.69 -4.26
CA GLN A 142 -3.04 41.01 -5.66
C GLN A 142 -3.72 39.82 -6.35
N PRO A 143 -4.53 40.05 -7.40
CA PRO A 143 -5.20 38.97 -8.13
C PRO A 143 -4.24 37.90 -8.67
N LEU A 144 -3.05 38.31 -9.12
CA LEU A 144 -2.00 37.39 -9.60
C LEU A 144 -1.41 36.55 -8.47
N GLU A 145 -1.10 37.16 -7.33
CA GLU A 145 -0.64 36.45 -6.12
C GLU A 145 -1.68 35.42 -5.67
N ARG A 146 -2.96 35.82 -5.63
CA ARG A 146 -4.07 34.93 -5.29
C ARG A 146 -4.17 33.75 -6.26
N ALA A 147 -4.06 33.97 -7.57
CA ALA A 147 -4.11 32.90 -8.56
C ALA A 147 -2.99 31.86 -8.35
N VAL A 148 -1.77 32.33 -8.10
CA VAL A 148 -0.59 31.49 -7.85
C VAL A 148 -0.78 30.65 -6.58
N HIS A 149 -1.32 31.23 -5.51
CA HIS A 149 -1.66 30.48 -4.29
C HIS A 149 -2.80 29.48 -4.48
N ILE A 150 -3.83 29.81 -5.26
CA ILE A 150 -4.93 28.87 -5.58
C ILE A 150 -4.40 27.66 -6.35
N ILE A 151 -3.57 27.89 -7.38
CA ILE A 151 -2.97 26.80 -8.15
C ILE A 151 -2.17 25.88 -7.23
N PHE A 152 -1.34 26.46 -6.36
CA PHE A 152 -0.58 25.69 -5.37
C PHE A 152 -1.49 24.91 -4.41
N ALA A 153 -2.59 25.51 -3.95
CA ALA A 153 -3.57 24.86 -3.09
C ALA A 153 -4.27 23.67 -3.77
N LEU A 154 -4.57 23.77 -5.07
CA LEU A 154 -5.15 22.68 -5.86
C LEU A 154 -4.19 21.51 -5.98
N PHE A 155 -2.92 21.77 -6.29
CA PHE A 155 -1.87 20.75 -6.30
C PHE A 155 -1.74 20.07 -4.94
N LEU A 156 -1.68 20.86 -3.85
CA LEU A 156 -1.58 20.33 -2.50
C LEU A 156 -2.79 19.45 -2.16
N THR A 157 -4.00 19.89 -2.46
CA THR A 157 -5.24 19.14 -2.17
C THR A 157 -5.24 17.80 -2.91
N PHE A 158 -4.86 17.79 -4.20
CA PHE A 158 -4.73 16.55 -4.97
C PHE A 158 -3.71 15.61 -4.33
N GLN A 159 -2.54 16.12 -3.94
CA GLN A 159 -1.48 15.33 -3.32
C GLN A 159 -1.91 14.75 -1.97
N VAL A 160 -2.64 15.50 -1.14
CA VAL A 160 -3.18 15.03 0.15
C VAL A 160 -4.13 13.85 -0.07
N ILE A 161 -5.04 13.94 -1.05
CA ILE A 161 -5.98 12.85 -1.37
C ILE A 161 -5.21 11.62 -1.88
N ALA A 162 -4.31 11.80 -2.84
CA ALA A 162 -3.53 10.71 -3.42
C ALA A 162 -2.60 10.03 -2.38
N ALA A 163 -1.95 10.82 -1.52
CA ALA A 163 -1.13 10.31 -0.43
C ALA A 163 -1.96 9.59 0.62
N PHE A 164 -3.16 10.07 0.96
CA PHE A 164 -4.07 9.37 1.88
C PHE A 164 -4.47 7.99 1.35
N VAL A 165 -4.85 7.91 0.06
CA VAL A 165 -5.19 6.64 -0.58
C VAL A 165 -3.99 5.68 -0.56
N THR A 166 -2.80 6.19 -0.86
CA THR A 166 -1.56 5.40 -0.86
C THR A 166 -1.21 4.91 0.55
N LEU A 167 -1.33 5.78 1.56
CA LEU A 167 -1.10 5.44 2.96
C LEU A 167 -2.05 4.35 3.46
N LYS A 168 -3.36 4.47 3.16
CA LYS A 168 -4.36 3.45 3.52
C LYS A 168 -4.03 2.10 2.91
N ARG A 169 -3.58 2.08 1.64
CA ARG A 169 -3.19 0.85 0.95
C ARG A 169 -1.94 0.22 1.58
N MET A 170 -0.91 1.02 1.87
CA MET A 170 0.32 0.51 2.47
C MET A 170 0.11 -0.03 3.89
N VAL A 171 -0.72 0.63 4.71
CA VAL A 171 -1.09 0.14 6.05
C VAL A 171 -1.82 -1.20 5.98
N ASN A 172 -2.72 -1.37 4.99
CA ASN A 172 -3.39 -2.64 4.78
C ASN A 172 -2.42 -3.76 4.36
N LYS A 173 -1.48 -3.48 3.44
CA LYS A 173 -0.41 -4.43 3.05
C LYS A 173 0.42 -4.85 4.26
N LEU A 174 0.77 -3.89 5.11
CA LEU A 174 1.54 -4.12 6.33
C LEU A 174 0.80 -5.07 7.30
N ALA A 175 -0.51 -4.87 7.49
CA ALA A 175 -1.34 -5.74 8.33
C ALA A 175 -1.43 -7.18 7.81
N THR A 176 -1.52 -7.38 6.48
CA THR A 176 -1.52 -8.71 5.87
C THR A 176 -0.17 -9.42 6.06
N HIS A 177 0.94 -8.71 5.87
CA HIS A 177 2.28 -9.27 6.05
C HIS A 177 2.56 -9.71 7.49
N PHE A 178 2.10 -8.94 8.48
CA PHE A 178 2.24 -9.32 9.89
C PHE A 178 1.45 -10.59 10.21
N HIS A 179 0.19 -10.68 9.77
CA HIS A 179 -0.60 -11.89 10.03
C HIS A 179 0.01 -13.13 9.36
N LEU A 180 0.43 -13.04 8.09
CA LEU A 180 1.05 -14.18 7.41
C LEU A 180 2.35 -14.63 8.11
N ASN A 181 3.18 -13.68 8.56
CA ASN A 181 4.42 -13.99 9.27
C ASN A 181 4.18 -14.62 10.66
N GLU A 182 3.05 -14.35 11.30
CA GLU A 182 2.66 -15.08 12.52
C GLU A 182 2.24 -16.53 12.20
N PHE A 183 1.51 -16.76 11.10
CA PHE A 183 1.15 -18.12 10.68
C PHE A 183 2.36 -18.97 10.27
N ASP A 184 3.29 -18.42 9.49
CA ASP A 184 4.51 -19.15 9.08
C ASP A 184 5.37 -19.53 10.30
N GLN A 185 5.51 -18.64 11.29
CA GLN A 185 6.23 -18.95 12.54
C GLN A 185 5.55 -20.04 13.38
N LEU A 186 4.22 -20.17 13.30
CA LEU A 186 3.48 -21.24 13.99
C LEU A 186 3.62 -22.60 13.28
N GLU A 187 3.81 -22.61 11.96
CA GLU A 187 4.05 -23.83 11.18
C GLU A 187 5.52 -24.30 11.26
N GLU A 188 6.48 -23.39 11.44
CA GLU A 188 7.92 -23.70 11.46
C GLU A 188 8.42 -24.28 12.80
N HIS A 189 7.62 -24.21 13.87
CA HIS A 189 7.87 -25.02 15.07
C HIS A 189 7.46 -26.47 14.80
N PRO A 190 8.41 -27.44 14.70
CA PRO A 190 8.04 -28.83 14.56
C PRO A 190 7.32 -29.22 15.85
N VAL A 191 6.01 -29.44 15.75
CA VAL A 191 5.19 -30.00 16.82
C VAL A 191 5.98 -31.18 17.41
N PRO A 192 6.37 -31.16 18.70
CA PRO A 192 7.05 -32.28 19.32
C PRO A 192 6.20 -33.51 19.04
N ASN A 193 6.82 -34.54 18.47
CA ASN A 193 6.18 -35.69 17.84
C ASN A 193 5.39 -36.54 18.86
N PHE A 194 4.29 -36.00 19.40
CA PHE A 194 3.46 -36.64 20.42
C PHE A 194 2.62 -37.77 19.84
N TYR A 195 2.55 -37.85 18.51
CA TYR A 195 1.88 -38.93 17.78
C TYR A 195 2.68 -40.24 17.74
N SER A 196 3.98 -40.24 18.07
CA SER A 196 4.75 -41.49 18.18
C SER A 196 4.53 -42.21 19.51
N LEU A 197 4.17 -41.51 20.60
CA LEU A 197 4.06 -42.11 21.93
C LEU A 197 2.88 -43.10 22.03
N GLY A 198 1.76 -42.81 21.35
CA GLY A 198 0.59 -43.69 21.35
C GLY A 198 0.73 -44.94 20.46
N LYS A 199 1.72 -44.96 19.55
CA LYS A 199 1.95 -46.11 18.65
C LYS A 199 2.95 -47.10 19.25
N GLU A 200 3.90 -46.61 20.04
CA GLU A 200 4.86 -47.44 20.78
C GLU A 200 4.19 -48.15 21.97
N GLU A 201 3.32 -47.46 22.71
CA GLU A 201 2.57 -48.07 23.83
C GLU A 201 1.60 -49.17 23.36
N ARG A 202 0.94 -48.98 22.19
CA ARG A 202 0.10 -50.00 21.57
C ARG A 202 0.89 -51.18 20.99
N ALA A 203 2.10 -50.96 20.47
CA ALA A 203 2.96 -52.04 19.99
C ALA A 203 3.51 -52.88 21.15
N VAL A 204 3.86 -52.25 22.27
CA VAL A 204 4.32 -52.92 23.48
C VAL A 204 3.19 -53.72 24.15
N SER A 205 1.95 -53.20 24.16
CA SER A 205 0.79 -53.92 24.69
C SER A 205 0.39 -55.16 23.87
N MET A 206 0.77 -55.25 22.59
CA MET A 206 0.47 -56.39 21.71
C MET A 206 1.49 -57.54 21.83
N ALA A 207 2.67 -57.30 22.43
CA ALA A 207 3.73 -58.31 22.55
C ALA A 207 3.68 -59.12 23.87
N GLY A 208 2.91 -58.69 24.87
CA GLY A 208 2.88 -59.31 26.21
C GLY A 208 1.83 -60.41 26.44
N ARG A 209 1.02 -60.76 25.43
CA ARG A 209 -0.16 -61.64 25.64
C ARG A 209 -0.16 -62.84 24.71
N GLY A 210 0.83 -63.71 24.86
CA GLY A 210 0.91 -64.92 24.05
C GLY A 210 1.90 -65.95 24.57
N SER A 211 1.59 -66.60 25.69
CA SER A 211 1.93 -68.00 26.03
C SER A 211 1.98 -68.16 27.54
N HIS A 212 1.00 -68.82 28.14
CA HIS A 212 1.14 -69.64 29.34
C HIS A 212 -0.22 -70.31 29.64
N ALA A 213 -0.51 -71.41 28.94
CA ALA A 213 -1.57 -72.35 29.29
C ALA A 213 -1.27 -73.74 28.70
N ALA A 214 -0.29 -74.44 29.26
CA ALA A 214 -0.18 -75.90 29.19
C ALA A 214 0.93 -76.37 30.14
N LEU A 215 0.56 -76.84 31.33
CA LEU A 215 1.36 -77.82 32.09
C LEU A 215 0.40 -78.58 33.00
N GLY A 216 0.19 -79.84 32.66
CA GLY A 216 -0.76 -80.74 33.29
C GLY A 216 -0.22 -81.42 34.55
N ILE A 217 -1.16 -81.91 35.36
CA ILE A 217 -1.02 -83.02 36.31
C ILE A 217 -2.38 -83.75 36.32
N PRO A 218 -2.41 -85.09 36.31
CA PRO A 218 -3.01 -85.76 37.46
C PRO A 218 -2.18 -86.96 37.96
N TYR A 219 -2.43 -87.27 39.24
CA TYR A 219 -2.02 -88.45 39.98
C TYR A 219 -2.57 -89.75 39.39
#